data_AF-C9PNC5-F1
#
_entry.id   AF-C9PNC5-F1
#
_cell.length_a   1.000
_cell.length_b   1.000
_cell.length_c   1.000
_cell.angle_alpha   90.00
_cell.angle_beta   90.00
_cell.angle_gamma   90.00
#
_symmetry.space_group_name_H-M   'P 1'
#
loop_
_entity.id
_entity.type
_entity.pdbx_description
1 polymer ?
#
loop_
_entity_poly.entity_id
_entity_poly.type
_entity_poly.pdbx_seq_one_letter_code
_entity_poly.pdbx_strand_id
1 'polypeptide(L)'
;MNRTLKLWIASIFSLFLCACVSQSEKQTVNLEQAAKARVELGLGYLAQNDFVQSKKNLDKALAHSPNSYLVHSALAYFYQKQGDAENATNAYLTAIKLSPQQGDVLNNYGAFLCSQGKFEQAYAHFEQALQSKNYYQQADTYENMALCAFAQRNTEIYQHAVQKLMNIDESRVRKLPKTLK
;
A
#
# COMPACT_ATOMS: atom_id res chain seq x y z
N MET A 1 -10.20 -62.32 57.93
CA MET A 1 -9.22 -61.56 57.12
C MET A 1 -9.73 -61.53 55.69
N ASN A 2 -10.22 -60.35 55.24
CA ASN A 2 -10.50 -59.90 53.85
C ASN A 2 -11.40 -60.75 52.93
N ARG A 3 -12.30 -60.22 52.10
CA ARG A 3 -12.90 -58.90 51.86
C ARG A 3 -14.10 -59.16 50.92
N THR A 4 -15.16 -58.39 51.09
CA THR A 4 -16.45 -58.47 50.38
C THR A 4 -16.44 -57.81 48.99
N LEU A 5 -17.04 -58.49 48.01
CA LEU A 5 -18.06 -58.06 47.04
C LEU A 5 -18.17 -56.58 46.60
N LYS A 6 -18.10 -56.30 45.29
CA LYS A 6 -19.22 -55.75 44.46
C LYS A 6 -18.81 -55.48 42.99
N LEU A 7 -19.69 -55.93 42.08
CA LEU A 7 -19.76 -55.66 40.64
C LEU A 7 -19.99 -54.16 40.33
N TRP A 8 -19.62 -53.68 39.14
CA TRP A 8 -20.45 -52.85 38.23
C TRP A 8 -19.82 -52.74 36.83
N ILE A 9 -20.64 -52.93 35.80
CA ILE A 9 -20.35 -52.79 34.36
C ILE A 9 -20.69 -51.34 33.94
N ALA A 10 -19.81 -50.67 33.18
CA ALA A 10 -20.12 -49.57 32.24
C ALA A 10 -18.85 -49.30 31.40
N SER A 11 -18.73 -49.72 30.14
CA SER A 11 -19.27 -49.11 28.93
C SER A 11 -19.02 -47.60 28.78
N ILE A 12 -18.08 -47.27 27.88
CA ILE A 12 -18.23 -46.31 26.77
C ILE A 12 -18.07 -44.80 27.08
N PHE A 13 -17.33 -44.16 26.16
CA PHE A 13 -17.29 -42.74 25.76
C PHE A 13 -16.24 -41.80 26.37
N SER A 14 -15.23 -41.54 25.54
CA SER A 14 -14.92 -40.21 24.99
C SER A 14 -14.56 -39.09 25.98
N LEU A 15 -13.30 -38.66 25.93
CA LEU A 15 -12.92 -37.30 25.50
C LEU A 15 -11.40 -37.14 25.61
N PHE A 16 -10.68 -37.60 24.59
CA PHE A 16 -9.41 -36.97 24.24
C PHE A 16 -9.75 -35.55 23.74
N LEU A 17 -9.76 -34.59 24.65
CA LEU A 17 -9.70 -33.18 24.28
C LEU A 17 -8.32 -32.93 23.69
N CYS A 18 -8.18 -33.19 22.39
CA CYS A 18 -7.19 -32.52 21.56
C CYS A 18 -7.54 -31.03 21.63
N ALA A 19 -6.97 -30.33 22.60
CA ALA A 19 -6.95 -28.89 22.61
C ALA A 19 -6.13 -28.44 21.41
N CYS A 20 -6.79 -28.26 20.26
CA CYS A 20 -6.26 -27.46 19.18
C CYS A 20 -6.27 -26.02 19.69
N VAL A 21 -5.19 -25.63 20.38
CA VAL A 21 -4.92 -24.21 20.63
C VAL A 21 -4.79 -23.56 19.26
N SER A 22 -5.73 -22.65 18.99
CA SER A 22 -5.84 -21.89 17.75
C SER A 22 -4.54 -21.17 17.41
N GLN A 23 -3.86 -21.61 16.36
CA GLN A 23 -2.59 -21.06 15.87
C GLN A 23 -2.79 -19.89 14.89
N SER A 24 -3.89 -19.16 15.02
CA SER A 24 -4.28 -18.12 14.05
C SER A 24 -3.32 -16.92 14.03
N GLU A 25 -2.73 -16.54 15.17
CA GLU A 25 -1.82 -15.39 15.27
C GLU A 25 -0.46 -15.64 14.59
N LYS A 26 0.18 -16.80 14.81
CA LYS A 26 1.47 -17.10 14.17
C LYS A 26 1.34 -17.27 12.65
N GLN A 27 0.21 -17.79 12.17
CA GLN A 27 -0.01 -18.02 10.75
C GLN A 27 -0.39 -16.71 10.01
N THR A 28 -1.18 -15.83 10.62
CA THR A 28 -1.50 -14.51 10.05
C THR A 28 -0.27 -13.60 9.93
N VAL A 29 0.58 -13.56 10.97
CA VAL A 29 1.85 -12.81 10.94
C VAL A 29 2.79 -13.31 9.82
N ASN A 30 2.80 -14.61 9.53
CA ASN A 30 3.61 -15.17 8.44
C ASN A 30 3.04 -14.83 7.05
N LEU A 31 1.72 -14.89 6.87
CA LEU A 31 1.07 -14.56 5.59
C LEU A 31 1.26 -13.09 5.21
N GLU A 32 1.19 -12.16 6.17
CA GLU A 32 1.44 -10.74 5.91
C GLU A 32 2.88 -10.48 5.47
N GLN A 33 3.86 -11.10 6.14
CA GLN A 33 5.27 -11.01 5.74
C GLN A 33 5.50 -11.61 4.35
N ALA A 34 4.90 -12.77 4.07
CA ALA A 34 4.98 -13.39 2.75
C ALA A 34 4.30 -12.54 1.66
N ALA A 35 3.22 -11.81 1.99
CA ALA A 35 2.62 -10.85 1.07
C ALA A 35 3.55 -9.66 0.80
N LYS A 36 4.19 -9.09 1.83
CA LYS A 36 5.18 -8.00 1.69
C LYS A 36 6.35 -8.39 0.79
N ALA A 37 6.96 -9.56 1.03
CA ALA A 37 8.06 -10.05 0.19
C ALA A 37 7.64 -10.22 -1.29
N ARG A 38 6.40 -10.64 -1.54
CA ARG A 38 5.87 -10.74 -2.89
C ARG A 38 5.55 -9.39 -3.52
N VAL A 39 5.12 -8.40 -2.74
CA VAL A 39 5.00 -7.02 -3.21
C VAL A 39 6.36 -6.52 -3.67
N GLU A 40 7.41 -6.70 -2.86
CA GLU A 40 8.77 -6.29 -3.23
C GLU A 40 9.25 -6.94 -4.53
N LEU A 41 9.07 -8.25 -4.68
CA LEU A 41 9.37 -8.94 -5.93
C LEU A 41 8.53 -8.41 -7.10
N GLY A 42 7.23 -8.21 -6.89
CA GLY A 42 6.32 -7.68 -7.89
C GLY A 42 6.75 -6.30 -8.40
N LEU A 43 7.15 -5.40 -7.49
CA LEU A 43 7.66 -4.07 -7.82
C LEU A 43 9.03 -4.14 -8.49
N GLY A 44 9.91 -5.06 -8.08
CA GLY A 44 11.21 -5.29 -8.71
C GLY A 44 11.11 -5.78 -10.16
N TYR A 45 10.18 -6.68 -10.45
CA TYR A 45 9.88 -7.09 -11.83
C TYR A 45 9.23 -5.95 -12.63
N LEU A 46 8.35 -5.17 -12.01
CA LEU A 46 7.73 -4.01 -12.66
C LEU A 46 8.76 -2.96 -13.07
N ALA A 47 9.78 -2.71 -12.24
CA ALA A 47 10.88 -1.81 -12.57
C ALA A 47 11.70 -2.27 -13.79
N GLN A 48 11.69 -3.57 -14.10
CA GLN A 48 12.30 -4.17 -15.28
C GLN A 48 11.34 -4.26 -16.48
N ASN A 49 10.13 -3.71 -16.36
CA ASN A 49 9.03 -3.86 -17.31
C ASN A 49 8.57 -5.33 -17.54
N ASP A 50 8.90 -6.24 -16.62
CA ASP A 50 8.38 -7.61 -16.64
C ASP A 50 7.01 -7.64 -15.97
N PHE A 51 5.99 -7.25 -16.73
CA PHE A 51 4.61 -7.21 -16.26
C PHE A 51 4.05 -8.60 -15.90
N VAL A 52 4.54 -9.66 -16.54
CA VAL A 52 4.05 -11.03 -16.29
C VAL A 52 4.49 -11.52 -14.91
N GLN A 53 5.79 -11.42 -14.60
CA GLN A 53 6.28 -11.82 -13.29
C GLN A 53 5.82 -10.85 -12.20
N SER A 54 5.68 -9.57 -12.52
CA SER A 54 5.11 -8.59 -11.59
C SER A 54 3.69 -8.99 -11.16
N LYS A 55 2.79 -9.20 -12.12
CA LYS A 55 1.40 -9.58 -11.86
C LYS A 55 1.29 -10.88 -11.06
N LYS A 56 2.07 -11.89 -11.46
CA LYS A 56 2.11 -13.19 -10.76
C LYS A 56 2.48 -13.05 -9.29
N ASN A 57 3.43 -12.18 -8.94
CA ASN A 57 3.81 -11.97 -7.55
C ASN A 57 2.76 -11.14 -6.79
N LEU A 58 2.21 -10.11 -7.42
CA LEU A 58 1.16 -9.29 -6.80
C LEU A 58 -0.14 -10.07 -6.56
N ASP A 59 -0.55 -10.97 -7.47
CA ASP A 59 -1.71 -11.85 -7.27
C ASP A 59 -1.51 -12.80 -6.10
N LYS A 60 -0.30 -13.35 -5.99
CA LYS A 60 0.09 -14.17 -4.84
C LYS A 60 0.16 -13.35 -3.54
N ALA A 61 0.52 -12.07 -3.59
CA ALA A 61 0.48 -11.20 -2.42
C ALA A 61 -0.98 -10.94 -1.99
N LEU A 62 -1.86 -10.70 -2.96
CA LEU A 62 -3.30 -10.50 -2.74
C LEU A 62 -3.97 -11.74 -2.15
N ALA A 63 -3.64 -12.93 -2.63
CA ALA A 63 -4.13 -14.19 -2.08
C ALA A 63 -3.72 -14.38 -0.61
N HIS A 64 -2.53 -13.91 -0.23
CA HIS A 64 -2.01 -14.02 1.13
C HIS A 64 -2.57 -12.96 2.08
N SER A 65 -2.84 -11.75 1.59
CA SER A 65 -3.29 -10.63 2.41
C SER A 65 -4.26 -9.74 1.61
N PRO A 66 -5.51 -10.19 1.42
CA PRO A 66 -6.48 -9.49 0.57
C PRO A 66 -6.89 -8.11 1.10
N ASN A 67 -6.69 -7.85 2.41
CA ASN A 67 -7.01 -6.59 3.08
C ASN A 67 -5.75 -5.75 3.39
N SER A 68 -4.63 -6.00 2.73
CA SER A 68 -3.41 -5.20 2.91
C SER A 68 -3.44 -3.98 2.00
N TYR A 69 -3.41 -2.77 2.59
CA TYR A 69 -3.32 -1.53 1.82
C TYR A 69 -2.07 -1.53 0.91
N LEU A 70 -0.97 -2.13 1.38
CA LEU A 70 0.30 -2.19 0.65
C LEU A 70 0.16 -2.99 -0.64
N VAL A 71 -0.55 -4.13 -0.57
CA VAL A 71 -0.80 -4.98 -1.74
C VAL A 71 -1.65 -4.24 -2.77
N HIS A 72 -2.73 -3.58 -2.33
CA HIS A 72 -3.59 -2.80 -3.22
C HIS A 72 -2.86 -1.59 -3.82
N SER A 73 -2.00 -0.92 -3.05
CA SER A 73 -1.15 0.17 -3.55
C SER A 73 -0.18 -0.31 -4.63
N ALA A 74 0.43 -1.49 -4.44
CA ALA A 74 1.33 -2.09 -5.43
C ALA A 74 0.60 -2.52 -6.71
N LEU A 75 -0.61 -3.09 -6.58
CA LEU A 75 -1.48 -3.38 -7.73
C LEU A 75 -1.90 -2.10 -8.47
N ALA A 76 -2.19 -1.02 -7.75
CA ALA A 76 -2.53 0.25 -8.35
C ALA A 76 -1.38 0.80 -9.20
N TYR A 77 -0.15 0.77 -8.65
CA TYR A 77 1.05 1.18 -9.38
C TYR A 77 1.33 0.29 -10.59
N PHE A 78 1.08 -1.02 -10.48
CA PHE A 78 1.16 -1.96 -11.60
C PHE A 78 0.20 -1.57 -12.74
N TYR A 79 -1.08 -1.35 -12.43
CA TYR A 79 -2.08 -0.97 -13.44
C TYR A 79 -1.77 0.41 -14.04
N GLN A 80 -1.33 1.36 -13.22
CA GLN A 80 -0.85 2.66 -13.70
C GLN A 80 0.27 2.50 -14.74
N LYS A 81 1.26 1.63 -14.49
CA LYS A 81 2.36 1.39 -15.42
C LYS A 81 1.92 0.71 -16.72
N GLN A 82 0.81 -0.04 -16.70
CA GLN A 82 0.19 -0.59 -17.91
C GLN A 82 -0.69 0.40 -18.66
N GLY A 83 -0.99 1.57 -18.07
CA GLY A 83 -1.96 2.51 -18.61
C GLY A 83 -3.43 2.11 -18.36
N ASP A 84 -3.67 1.10 -17.52
CA ASP A 84 -5.01 0.69 -17.11
C ASP A 84 -5.50 1.61 -15.98
N ALA A 85 -6.04 2.76 -16.39
CA ALA A 85 -6.44 3.82 -15.46
C ALA A 85 -7.60 3.40 -14.54
N GLU A 86 -8.52 2.57 -15.03
CA GLU A 86 -9.69 2.13 -14.26
C GLU A 86 -9.27 1.22 -13.11
N ASN A 87 -8.49 0.17 -13.39
CA ASN A 87 -8.00 -0.73 -12.36
C ASN A 87 -7.02 -0.04 -11.40
N ALA A 88 -6.22 0.91 -11.90
CA ALA A 88 -5.36 1.74 -11.05
C ALA A 88 -6.19 2.55 -10.04
N THR A 89 -7.23 3.27 -10.49
CA THR A 89 -8.14 4.02 -9.60
C THR A 89 -8.76 3.11 -8.56
N ASN A 90 -9.34 1.97 -8.97
CA ASN A 90 -10.02 1.06 -8.05
C ASN A 90 -9.07 0.50 -6.97
N ALA A 91 -7.85 0.14 -7.35
CA ALA A 91 -6.84 -0.36 -6.43
C ALA A 91 -6.34 0.74 -5.47
N TYR A 92 -6.11 1.97 -5.95
CA TYR A 92 -5.76 3.10 -5.07
C TYR A 92 -6.86 3.41 -4.06
N LEU A 93 -8.12 3.49 -4.50
CA LEU A 93 -9.26 3.74 -3.61
C LEU A 93 -9.42 2.62 -2.58
N THR A 94 -9.16 1.37 -2.96
CA THR A 94 -9.17 0.24 -2.01
C THR A 94 -8.04 0.37 -0.98
N ALA A 95 -6.82 0.72 -1.41
CA ALA A 95 -5.71 0.96 -0.49
C ALA A 95 -5.99 2.10 0.50
N ILE A 96 -6.55 3.21 0.01
CA ILE A 96 -6.95 4.36 0.84
C ILE A 96 -8.07 3.97 1.82
N LYS A 97 -9.07 3.19 1.38
CA LYS A 97 -10.13 2.70 2.27
C LYS A 97 -9.58 1.84 3.40
N LEU A 98 -8.58 1.01 3.12
CA LEU A 98 -7.94 0.13 4.11
C LEU A 98 -7.01 0.88 5.07
N SER A 99 -6.34 1.95 4.60
CA SER A 99 -5.50 2.81 5.43
C SER A 99 -5.60 4.29 5.01
N PRO A 100 -6.60 5.03 5.55
CA PRO A 100 -6.92 6.39 5.08
C PRO A 100 -5.86 7.44 5.32
N GLN A 101 -4.91 7.19 6.23
CA GLN A 101 -3.83 8.12 6.61
C GLN A 101 -2.46 7.63 6.15
N GLN A 102 -2.40 6.71 5.18
CA GLN A 102 -1.12 6.30 4.62
C GLN A 102 -0.62 7.33 3.61
N GLY A 103 0.28 8.20 4.06
CA GLY A 103 0.82 9.30 3.25
C GLY A 103 1.39 8.86 1.90
N ASP A 104 2.11 7.73 1.85
CA ASP A 104 2.70 7.23 0.60
C ASP A 104 1.61 6.86 -0.44
N VAL A 105 0.49 6.29 0.02
CA VAL A 105 -0.62 5.88 -0.86
C VAL A 105 -1.35 7.11 -1.39
N LEU A 106 -1.61 8.08 -0.52
CA LEU A 106 -2.24 9.35 -0.88
C LEU A 106 -1.38 10.13 -1.87
N ASN A 107 -0.07 10.20 -1.64
CA ASN A 107 0.90 10.80 -2.55
C ASN A 107 0.90 10.12 -3.92
N ASN A 108 0.99 8.79 -3.95
CA ASN A 108 1.01 8.03 -5.20
C ASN A 108 -0.29 8.18 -5.98
N TYR A 109 -1.44 8.17 -5.29
CA TYR A 109 -2.72 8.41 -5.94
C TYR A 109 -2.83 9.85 -6.48
N GLY A 110 -2.34 10.84 -5.74
CA GLY A 110 -2.25 12.23 -6.22
C GLY A 110 -1.40 12.33 -7.49
N ALA A 111 -0.23 11.71 -7.51
CA ALA A 111 0.63 11.68 -8.69
C ALA A 111 -0.04 10.99 -9.89
N PHE A 112 -0.74 9.88 -9.64
CA PHE A 112 -1.54 9.20 -10.66
C PHE A 112 -2.67 10.11 -11.19
N LEU A 113 -3.46 10.73 -10.33
CA LEU A 113 -4.52 11.67 -10.73
C LEU A 113 -3.99 12.84 -11.56
N CYS A 114 -2.82 13.36 -11.19
CA CYS A 114 -2.16 14.40 -11.95
C CYS A 114 -1.82 13.94 -13.38
N SER A 115 -1.30 12.71 -13.54
CA SER A 115 -1.05 12.14 -14.86
C SER A 115 -2.31 11.99 -15.73
N GLN A 116 -3.48 11.94 -15.08
CA GLN A 116 -4.80 11.91 -15.73
C GLN A 116 -5.41 13.31 -15.94
N GLY A 117 -4.67 14.39 -15.64
CA GLY A 117 -5.16 15.77 -15.73
C GLY A 117 -6.17 16.16 -14.63
N LYS A 118 -6.36 15.32 -13.61
CA LYS A 118 -7.27 15.57 -12.48
C LYS A 118 -6.57 16.38 -11.39
N PHE A 119 -6.11 17.58 -11.74
CA PHE A 119 -5.21 18.39 -10.92
C PHE A 119 -5.76 18.73 -9.53
N GLU A 120 -6.99 19.23 -9.43
CA GLU A 120 -7.59 19.60 -8.14
C GLU A 120 -7.69 18.42 -7.17
N GLN A 121 -8.06 17.24 -7.68
CA GLN A 121 -8.10 16.02 -6.86
C GLN A 121 -6.69 15.56 -6.48
N ALA A 122 -5.71 15.73 -7.37
CA ALA A 122 -4.31 15.43 -7.07
C ALA A 122 -3.80 16.27 -5.89
N TYR A 123 -4.03 17.59 -5.91
CA TYR A 123 -3.61 18.47 -4.82
C TYR A 123 -4.28 18.13 -3.50
N ALA A 124 -5.58 17.85 -3.51
CA ALA A 124 -6.28 17.43 -2.29
C ALA A 124 -5.64 16.18 -1.66
N HIS A 125 -5.24 15.19 -2.46
CA HIS A 125 -4.56 14.00 -1.95
C HIS A 125 -3.11 14.26 -1.53
N PHE A 126 -2.38 15.15 -2.21
CA PHE A 126 -1.05 15.57 -1.76
C PHE A 126 -1.11 16.28 -0.40
N GLU A 127 -2.09 17.16 -0.19
CA GLU A 127 -2.30 17.84 1.10
C GLU A 127 -2.65 16.85 2.20
N GLN A 128 -3.53 15.88 1.94
CA GLN A 128 -3.83 14.80 2.88
C GLN A 128 -2.60 13.95 3.21
N ALA A 129 -1.74 13.67 2.22
CA ALA A 129 -0.48 12.95 2.45
C ALA A 129 0.42 13.73 3.43
N LEU A 130 0.56 15.04 3.24
CA LEU A 130 1.37 15.91 4.10
C LEU A 130 0.80 16.06 5.53
N GLN A 131 -0.50 15.84 5.71
CA GLN A 131 -1.16 15.83 7.03
C GLN A 131 -1.07 14.46 7.74
N SER A 132 -0.59 13.43 7.07
CA SER A 132 -0.53 12.08 7.62
C SER A 132 0.50 11.97 8.76
N LYS A 133 0.10 11.37 9.88
CA LYS A 133 0.97 11.21 11.05
C LYS A 133 2.17 10.32 10.70
N ASN A 134 3.37 10.75 11.12
CA ASN A 134 4.64 10.04 10.87
C ASN A 134 5.01 9.90 9.38
N TYR A 135 4.45 10.71 8.49
CA TYR A 135 4.82 10.73 7.08
C TYR A 135 6.14 11.48 6.87
N TYR A 136 7.19 10.74 6.48
CA TYR A 136 8.55 11.27 6.32
C TYR A 136 8.93 11.55 4.85
N GLN A 137 8.16 11.05 3.88
CA GLN A 137 8.39 11.26 2.44
C GLN A 137 7.81 12.59 1.93
N GLN A 138 7.82 13.63 2.76
CA GLN A 138 7.27 14.95 2.41
C GLN A 138 7.98 15.56 1.19
N ALA A 139 9.28 15.31 1.02
CA ALA A 139 10.04 15.74 -0.15
C ALA A 139 9.45 15.17 -1.45
N ASP A 140 9.12 13.88 -1.48
CA ASP A 140 8.53 13.22 -2.65
C ASP A 140 7.17 13.85 -2.99
N THR A 141 6.38 14.22 -1.98
CA THR A 141 5.10 14.90 -2.20
C THR A 141 5.24 16.32 -2.72
N TYR A 142 6.11 17.15 -2.16
CA TYR A 142 6.33 18.49 -2.70
C TYR A 142 6.94 18.46 -4.10
N GLU A 143 7.80 17.48 -4.40
CA GLU A 143 8.30 17.26 -5.76
C GLU A 143 7.18 16.90 -6.73
N ASN A 144 6.29 15.95 -6.37
CA ASN A 144 5.12 15.61 -7.17
C ASN A 144 4.15 16.78 -7.35
N MET A 145 3.89 17.56 -6.29
CA MET A 145 3.06 18.76 -6.35
C MET A 145 3.65 19.80 -7.30
N ALA A 146 4.96 20.04 -7.25
CA ALA A 146 5.65 20.97 -8.15
C ALA A 146 5.55 20.50 -9.60
N LEU A 147 5.84 19.23 -9.88
CA LEU A 147 5.72 18.66 -11.23
C LEU A 147 4.27 18.72 -11.74
N CYS A 148 3.30 18.48 -10.86
CA CYS A 148 1.90 18.55 -11.20
C CYS A 148 1.44 19.98 -11.53
N ALA A 149 1.83 20.94 -10.70
CA ALA A 149 1.58 22.36 -10.91
C ALA A 149 2.26 22.86 -12.18
N PHE A 150 3.45 22.33 -12.49
CA PHE A 150 4.11 22.61 -13.75
C PHE A 150 3.30 22.13 -14.96
N ALA A 151 2.79 20.89 -14.91
CA ALA A 151 1.94 20.33 -15.96
C ALA A 151 0.62 21.11 -16.13
N GLN A 152 0.02 21.58 -15.03
CA GLN A 152 -1.19 22.41 -15.05
C GLN A 152 -0.92 23.87 -15.47
N ARG A 153 0.33 24.33 -15.43
CA ARG A 153 0.73 25.76 -15.49
C ARG A 153 0.21 26.60 -14.32
N ASN A 154 0.08 25.99 -13.14
CA ASN A 154 -0.31 26.68 -11.92
C ASN A 154 0.94 27.23 -11.22
N THR A 155 1.26 28.50 -11.47
CA THR A 155 2.45 29.16 -10.92
C THR A 155 2.41 29.25 -9.40
N GLU A 156 1.24 29.47 -8.80
CA GLU A 156 1.11 29.64 -7.35
C GLU A 156 1.50 28.36 -6.61
N ILE A 157 0.88 27.23 -6.97
CA ILE A 157 1.18 25.93 -6.35
C ILE A 157 2.62 25.50 -6.66
N TYR A 158 3.10 25.77 -7.87
CA TYR A 158 4.48 25.47 -8.26
C TYR A 158 5.48 26.15 -7.33
N GLN A 159 5.36 27.47 -7.12
CA GLN A 159 6.26 28.22 -6.26
C GLN A 159 6.15 27.78 -4.80
N HIS A 160 4.93 27.53 -4.31
CA HIS A 160 4.71 27.01 -2.97
C HIS A 160 5.45 25.68 -2.75
N ALA A 161 5.23 24.71 -3.65
CA ALA A 161 5.81 23.38 -3.55
C ALA A 161 7.34 23.42 -3.67
N VAL A 162 7.90 24.23 -4.59
CA VAL A 162 9.35 24.44 -4.71
C VAL A 162 9.94 25.02 -3.43
N GLN A 163 9.31 26.03 -2.83
CA GLN A 163 9.80 26.63 -1.59
C GLN A 163 9.82 25.62 -0.44
N LYS A 164 8.78 24.78 -0.34
CA LYS A 164 8.71 23.71 0.68
C LYS A 164 9.76 22.64 0.43
N LEU A 165 9.92 22.19 -0.82
CA LEU A 165 10.92 21.20 -1.20
C LEU A 165 12.34 21.71 -0.95
N MET A 166 12.63 22.98 -1.23
CA MET A 166 13.94 23.59 -0.99
C MET A 166 14.38 23.49 0.48
N ASN A 167 13.43 23.64 1.41
CA ASN A 167 13.71 23.55 2.85
C ASN A 167 13.99 22.11 3.31
N ILE A 168 13.64 21.10 2.51
CA ILE A 168 13.82 19.68 2.85
C ILE A 168 15.01 19.09 2.09
N ASP A 169 15.08 19.32 0.77
CA ASP A 169 16.10 18.79 -0.13
C ASP A 169 16.27 19.71 -1.36
N GLU A 170 17.20 20.66 -1.25
CA GLU A 170 17.55 21.59 -2.32
C GLU A 170 18.04 20.88 -3.61
N SER A 171 18.62 19.68 -3.48
CA SER A 171 19.17 18.95 -4.62
C SER A 171 18.11 18.50 -5.62
N ARG A 172 16.90 18.24 -5.13
CA ARG A 172 15.74 17.89 -5.95
C ARG A 172 15.19 19.09 -6.70
N VAL A 173 15.15 20.26 -6.07
CA VAL A 173 14.71 21.51 -6.72
C VAL A 173 15.53 21.80 -7.98
N ARG A 174 16.83 21.54 -7.96
CA ARG A 174 17.71 21.77 -9.11
C ARG A 174 17.35 20.94 -10.35
N LYS A 175 16.63 19.81 -10.17
CA LYS A 175 16.17 18.92 -11.24
C LYS A 175 14.79 19.31 -11.79
N LEU A 176 14.06 20.19 -11.10
CA LEU A 176 12.73 20.61 -11.52
C LEU A 176 12.76 21.52 -12.77
N PRO A 177 11.71 21.47 -13.60
CA PRO A 177 11.60 22.31 -14.79
C PRO A 177 11.39 23.79 -14.40
N LYS A 178 12.23 24.69 -14.92
CA LYS A 178 12.33 26.08 -14.41
C LYS A 178 11.38 27.10 -15.05
N THR A 179 10.83 26.83 -16.23
CA THR A 179 10.08 27.85 -17.00
C THR A 179 8.67 27.41 -17.32
N LEU A 180 7.70 28.06 -16.69
CA LEU A 180 6.30 28.07 -17.11
C LEU A 180 6.19 29.12 -18.23
N LYS A 181 6.06 28.69 -19.49
CA LYS A 181 5.80 29.58 -20.63
C LYS A 181 4.30 29.73 -20.87
#